data_AF-A0A1Y6MBR2-F1
#
_entry.id   AF-A0A1Y6MBR2-F1
#
_cell.length_a   1.000
_cell.length_b   1.000
_cell.length_c   1.000
_cell.angle_alpha   90.00
_cell.angle_beta   90.00
_cell.angle_gamma   90.00
#
_symmetry.space_group_name_H-M   'P 1'
#
loop_
_entity.id
_entity.type
_entity.pdbx_description
1 polymer ?
#
loop_
_entity_poly.entity_id
_entity_poly.type
_entity_poly.pdbx_seq_one_letter_code
_entity_poly.pdbx_strand_id
1 'polypeptide(L)' 'MTIQQRIAIGLGSGLLIGSVATVLPTFQFWCFVIGLTLLNYAIITKKS' A
#
# COMPACT_ATOMS: atom_id res chain seq x y z
N MET A 1 -13.90 -1.91 -9.69
CA MET A 1 -12.70 -1.04 -9.69
C MET A 1 -12.21 -0.90 -11.12
N THR A 2 -11.92 0.31 -11.62
CA THR A 2 -11.42 0.49 -12.99
C THR A 2 -9.91 0.19 -13.07
N ILE A 3 -9.40 -0.13 -14.27
CA ILE A 3 -7.96 -0.40 -14.49
C ILE A 3 -7.11 0.79 -14.04
N GLN A 4 -7.54 2.02 -14.30
CA GLN A 4 -6.85 3.24 -13.89
C GLN A 4 -6.75 3.36 -12.35
N GLN A 5 -7.79 2.98 -11.61
CA GLN A 5 -7.76 2.98 -10.15
C GLN A 5 -6.78 1.95 -9.59
N ARG A 6 -6.68 0.76 -10.19
CA ARG A 6 -5.67 -0.25 -9.78
C ARG A 6 -4.25 0.26 -10.01
N ILE A 7 -4.00 0.91 -11.15
CA ILE A 7 -2.69 1.48 -11.48
C ILE A 7 -2.34 2.62 -10.52
N ALA A 8 -3.27 3.56 -10.27
CA ALA A 8 -3.06 4.66 -9.33
C ALA A 8 -2.77 4.17 -7.91
N ILE A 9 -3.46 3.12 -7.46
CA ILE A 9 -3.23 2.51 -6.15
C ILE A 9 -1.87 1.80 -6.09
N GLY A 10 -1.48 1.06 -7.13
CA GLY A 10 -0.18 0.40 -7.19
C GLY A 10 0.98 1.41 -7.17
N LEU A 11 0.90 2.46 -8.00
CA LEU A 11 1.89 3.53 -8.06
C LEU A 11 1.96 4.32 -6.74
N GLY A 12 0.82 4.70 -6.19
CA GLY A 12 0.76 5.41 -4.91
C GLY A 12 1.30 4.58 -3.75
N SER A 13 0.98 3.29 -3.70
CA SER A 13 1.48 2.38 -2.67
C SER A 13 2.99 2.19 -2.76
N GLY A 14 3.54 2.05 -3.97
CA GLY A 14 4.99 1.94 -4.19
C GLY A 14 5.75 3.21 -3.80
N LEU A 15 5.21 4.39 -4.12
CA LEU A 15 5.77 5.68 -3.69
C LEU A 15 5.77 5.82 -2.16
N LEU A 16 4.68 5.44 -1.50
CA LEU A 16 4.60 5.46 -0.04
C LEU A 16 5.64 4.53 0.59
N ILE A 17 5.73 3.27 0.14
CA ILE A 17 6.73 2.31 0.64
C ILE A 17 8.15 2.84 0.41
N GLY A 18 8.44 3.36 -0.78
CA GLY A 18 9.76 3.94 -1.11
C GLY A 18 10.11 5.13 -0.22
N SER A 19 9.14 5.98 0.12
CA SER A 19 9.34 7.12 1.01
C SER A 19 9.63 6.73 2.46
N VAL A 20 9.05 5.62 2.95
CA VAL A 20 9.27 5.16 4.32
C VAL A 20 10.40 4.14 4.47
N ALA A 21 10.94 3.60 3.37
CA ALA A 21 11.98 2.57 3.39
C ALA A 21 13.28 3.02 4.06
N THR A 22 13.60 4.31 4.02
CA THR A 22 14.83 4.88 4.60
C THR A 22 14.64 5.46 5.99
N VAL A 23 13.39 5.66 6.44
CA VAL A 23 13.08 6.37 7.70
C VAL A 23 12.52 5.44 8.79
N LEU A 24 12.04 4.24 8.43
CA LEU A 24 11.50 3.28 9.40
C LEU A 24 12.53 2.19 9.76
N PRO A 25 12.65 1.82 11.04
CA PRO A 25 13.31 0.59 11.46
C PRO A 25 12.72 -0.64 10.77
N THR A 26 13.53 -1.67 10.51
CA THR A 26 13.15 -2.85 9.71
C THR A 26 11.82 -3.48 10.16
N PHE A 27 11.62 -3.66 11.46
CA PHE A 27 10.38 -4.25 11.98
C PHE A 27 9.13 -3.38 11.73
N GLN A 28 9.25 -2.06 11.91
CA GLN A 28 8.18 -1.12 11.59
C GLN A 28 7.91 -1.04 10.10
N PHE A 29 8.94 -1.13 9.26
CA PHE A 29 8.79 -1.16 7.81
C PHE A 29 7.98 -2.39 7.35
N TRP A 30 8.28 -3.57 7.88
CA TRP A 30 7.50 -4.78 7.60
C TRP A 30 6.04 -4.64 8.05
N CYS A 31 5.81 -4.09 9.24
CA CYS A 31 4.47 -3.81 9.73
C CYS A 31 3.71 -2.82 8.83
N PHE A 32 4.39 -1.78 8.34
CA PHE A 32 3.83 -0.81 7.42
C PHE A 32 3.42 -1.45 6.09
N VAL A 33 4.28 -2.29 5.49
CA VAL A 33 3.98 -3.00 4.24
C VAL A 33 2.79 -3.95 4.39
N ILE A 34 2.72 -4.71 5.49
CA ILE A 34 1.59 -5.60 5.78
C ILE A 34 0.30 -4.78 5.98
N GLY A 35 0.36 -3.67 6.73
CA GLY A 35 -0.78 -2.77 6.95
C GLY A 35 -1.29 -2.15 5.64
N LEU A 36 -0.39 -1.69 4.78
CA LEU A 36 -0.73 -1.13 3.46
C LEU A 36 -1.37 -2.18 2.55
N THR A 37 -0.91 -3.44 2.64
CA THR A 37 -1.47 -4.57 1.88
C THR A 37 -2.89 -4.89 2.35
N LEU A 38 -3.12 -4.96 3.67
CA LEU A 38 -4.45 -5.15 4.25
C LEU A 38 -5.41 -4.00 3.91
N LEU A 39 -4.92 -2.76 3.96
CA LEU A 39 -5.70 -1.58 3.59
C LEU A 39 -6.13 -1.64 2.12
N ASN A 40 -5.21 -1.96 1.21
CA ASN A 40 -5.51 -2.14 -0.20
C ASN A 40 -6.53 -3.26 -0.43
N TYR A 41 -6.38 -4.38 0.27
CA TYR A 41 -7.32 -5.50 0.21
C TYR A 41 -8.73 -5.10 0.71
N ALA A 42 -8.81 -4.36 1.81
CA ALA A 42 -10.07 -3.86 2.35
C ALA A 42 -10.75 -2.86 1.42
N ILE A 43 -9.99 -1.97 0.75
CA ILE A 43 -10.51 -1.03 -0.24
C ILE A 43 -11.09 -1.77 -1.46
N ILE A 44 -10.43 -2.85 -1.89
CA ILE A 44 -10.92 -3.70 -2.98
C ILE A 44 -12.18 -4.45 -2.55
N THR A 45 -12.17 -5.06 -1.36
CA THR A 45 -13.28 -5.84 -0.80
C THR A 45 -14.52 -4.99 -0.51
N LYS A 46 -14.38 -3.81 0.12
CA LYS A 46 -15.52 -2.93 0.42
C LYS A 46 -16.17 -2.30 -0.82
N LYS A 47 -15.50 -2.37 -1.96
CA LYS A 47 -15.99 -1.83 -3.23
C LYS A 47 -16.59 -2.93 -4.13
N SER A 48 -16.69 -4.16 -3.63
CA SER A 48 -17.34 -5.31 -4.27
C SER A 48 -18.77 -5.50 -3.77
#